data_AF-A0A3D8GYS9-F1
#
_entry.id   AF-A0A3D8GYS9-F1
#
_cell.length_a   1.000
_cell.length_b   1.000
_cell.length_c   1.000
_cell.angle_alpha   90.00
_cell.angle_beta   90.00
_cell.angle_gamma   90.00
#
_symmetry.space_group_name_H-M   'P 1'
#
loop_
_entity.id
_entity.type
_entity.pdbx_description
1 polymer ?
#
loop_
_entity_poly.entity_id
_entity_poly.type
_entity_poly.pdbx_seq_one_letter_code
_entity_poly.pdbx_strand_id
1 'polypeptide(L)'
;MTSANDKDLFSARRAGVLLHPTCLPGSLGVLGAGARRFVDFLADSGITVWQTLPIGPTHQDLSPYQSLSAHAGNQDFIDLAELLQTGLLADAELAQPIAESRQQLLAIAAQRFYEGHATGRKGFDLAGFEAFRARNDYWLDDFCLFCAIREVQESPGWLQWPEHLRDREPAALQAFVDQNQARLARIRFEQFLFNHQWQALRDYARSRNVLLFGDIPIFVAQDSADVWANRQFFKLDARGEPTVVAGVPPDYFSEEGQHWGNPLYNWQVMAEDGYQWWLQRLESQRHLFDLIRIDHFRGLQAYWEIPAEAPQPRNGYWVPGPSDHFLQACFDRFPDLPLVAENLGIISDDVEELRHRFRLPGMTVMQFGFDGSPNNPHLLHNHQPRDLVYTGTHDNDTTLGWYRSLDDRTRHYVNDYLATSGDGMPWPVIEAAFRSVCSLAVVPMQDFLGLGTEARFNTPGTITNNWTWQLDWNFPEKDLSKIIAESVKRHGRLPPV
;
A
#
# COMPACT_ATOMS: atom_id res chain seq x y z
N MET A 1 -12.31 8.55 -21.40
CA MET A 1 -12.71 7.15 -21.64
C MET A 1 -11.49 6.37 -22.08
N THR A 2 -11.08 5.35 -21.31
CA THR A 2 -9.92 4.52 -21.65
C THR A 2 -10.19 3.84 -23.00
N SER A 3 -9.48 4.26 -24.05
CA SER A 3 -9.50 3.54 -25.33
C SER A 3 -9.04 2.11 -25.08
N ALA A 4 -9.68 1.12 -25.70
CA ALA A 4 -9.14 -0.23 -25.76
C ALA A 4 -7.75 -0.16 -26.41
N ASN A 5 -6.73 -0.14 -25.57
CA ASN A 5 -5.33 -0.10 -25.95
C ASN A 5 -4.86 -1.55 -25.87
N ASP A 6 -4.20 -2.07 -26.90
CA ASP A 6 -3.63 -3.42 -26.88
C ASP A 6 -2.54 -3.59 -25.79
N LYS A 7 -2.17 -2.49 -25.11
CA LYS A 7 -1.32 -2.44 -23.92
C LYS A 7 -2.10 -2.47 -22.58
N ASP A 8 -3.42 -2.66 -22.59
CA ASP A 8 -4.23 -2.75 -21.38
C ASP A 8 -3.82 -3.98 -20.57
N LEU A 9 -3.34 -3.76 -19.35
CA LEU A 9 -2.85 -4.80 -18.46
C LEU A 9 -3.90 -5.89 -18.18
N PHE A 10 -5.17 -5.48 -18.11
CA PHE A 10 -6.30 -6.35 -17.78
C PHE A 10 -6.87 -7.10 -18.99
N SER A 11 -6.27 -6.92 -20.19
CA SER A 11 -6.64 -7.67 -21.40
C SER A 11 -6.09 -9.10 -21.42
N ALA A 12 -5.03 -9.35 -20.64
CA ALA A 12 -4.40 -10.66 -20.51
C ALA A 12 -4.62 -11.25 -19.11
N ARG A 13 -4.65 -12.58 -19.04
CA ARG A 13 -4.73 -13.32 -17.79
C ARG A 13 -3.33 -13.41 -17.17
N ARG A 14 -3.22 -13.04 -15.90
CA ARG A 14 -1.97 -12.97 -15.13
C ARG A 14 -2.12 -13.64 -13.78
N ALA A 15 -1.00 -14.03 -13.18
CA ALA A 15 -0.87 -14.38 -11.78
C ALA A 15 -0.02 -13.34 -11.05
N GLY A 16 -0.35 -13.10 -9.78
CA GLY A 16 0.33 -12.17 -8.88
C GLY A 16 0.57 -12.76 -7.50
N VAL A 17 1.51 -12.18 -6.76
CA VAL A 17 1.73 -12.45 -5.33
C VAL A 17 1.50 -11.19 -4.51
N LEU A 18 0.80 -11.36 -3.38
CA LEU A 18 0.75 -10.35 -2.33
C LEU A 18 1.86 -10.64 -1.30
N LEU A 19 2.82 -9.72 -1.19
CA LEU A 19 3.86 -9.74 -0.17
C LEU A 19 4.33 -8.30 0.10
N HIS A 20 4.17 -7.80 1.32
CA HIS A 20 4.66 -6.45 1.63
C HIS A 20 6.19 -6.46 1.79
N PRO A 21 6.94 -5.40 1.40
CA PRO A 21 8.39 -5.37 1.56
C PRO A 21 8.86 -5.59 3.00
N THR A 22 8.04 -5.27 4.03
CA THR A 22 8.38 -5.55 5.44
C THR A 22 8.54 -7.04 5.75
N CYS A 23 7.95 -7.91 4.94
CA CYS A 23 8.09 -9.35 5.08
C CYS A 23 9.45 -9.84 4.57
N LEU A 24 10.22 -9.03 3.84
CA LEU A 24 11.53 -9.44 3.32
C LEU A 24 12.61 -9.37 4.42
N PRO A 25 13.76 -10.05 4.24
CA PRO A 25 14.86 -10.00 5.21
C PRO A 25 15.36 -8.58 5.46
N GLY A 26 15.71 -8.32 6.72
CA GLY A 26 16.02 -7.00 7.26
C GLY A 26 15.17 -6.74 8.51
N SER A 27 15.51 -5.73 9.30
CA SER A 27 14.76 -5.42 10.54
C SER A 27 13.27 -5.15 10.28
N LEU A 28 12.95 -4.51 9.14
CA LEU A 28 11.59 -4.29 8.63
C LEU A 28 11.57 -4.42 7.10
N GLY A 29 12.39 -5.35 6.57
CA GLY A 29 12.62 -5.53 5.14
C GLY A 29 13.32 -4.35 4.44
N VAL A 30 14.18 -4.64 3.45
CA VAL A 30 14.89 -3.61 2.67
C VAL A 30 14.83 -3.88 1.17
N LEU A 31 14.96 -2.84 0.35
CA LEU A 31 14.84 -2.89 -1.13
C LEU A 31 16.06 -3.47 -1.87
N GLY A 32 16.99 -4.07 -1.13
CA GLY A 32 18.24 -4.58 -1.65
C GLY A 32 18.17 -6.00 -2.21
N ALA A 33 19.19 -6.81 -1.89
CA ALA A 33 19.36 -8.16 -2.44
C ALA A 33 18.16 -9.10 -2.17
N GLY A 34 17.53 -9.00 -1.00
CA GLY A 34 16.35 -9.79 -0.64
C GLY A 34 15.15 -9.50 -1.56
N ALA A 35 14.89 -8.23 -1.87
CA ALA A 35 13.83 -7.83 -2.79
C ALA A 35 14.11 -8.31 -4.22
N ARG A 36 15.37 -8.24 -4.67
CA ARG A 36 15.76 -8.75 -6.01
C ARG A 36 15.64 -10.27 -6.11
N ARG A 37 16.04 -11.02 -5.07
CA ARG A 37 15.82 -12.47 -4.99
C ARG A 37 14.33 -12.81 -5.07
N PHE A 38 13.48 -12.03 -4.41
CA PHE A 38 12.04 -12.21 -4.49
C PHE A 38 11.50 -11.97 -5.90
N VAL A 39 11.93 -10.91 -6.59
CA VAL A 39 11.62 -10.70 -8.01
C VAL A 39 12.04 -11.89 -8.88
N ASP A 40 13.23 -12.44 -8.66
CA ASP A 40 13.69 -13.62 -9.38
C ASP A 40 12.82 -14.86 -9.11
N PHE A 41 12.44 -15.09 -7.85
CA PHE A 41 11.51 -16.15 -7.48
C PHE A 41 10.15 -15.99 -8.20
N LEU A 42 9.61 -14.77 -8.27
CA LEU A 42 8.36 -14.50 -8.99
C LEU A 42 8.49 -14.79 -10.49
N ALA A 43 9.57 -14.31 -11.11
CA ALA A 43 9.83 -14.52 -12.53
C ALA A 43 10.00 -16.02 -12.86
N ASP A 44 10.76 -16.75 -12.04
CA ASP A 44 10.95 -18.20 -12.18
C ASP A 44 9.64 -18.99 -11.98
N SER A 45 8.70 -18.43 -11.21
CA SER A 45 7.36 -18.98 -10.97
C SER A 45 6.34 -18.60 -12.06
N GLY A 46 6.73 -17.82 -13.07
CA GLY A 46 5.83 -17.30 -14.11
C GLY A 46 4.85 -16.23 -13.60
N ILE A 47 5.08 -15.69 -12.40
CA ILE A 47 4.26 -14.63 -11.79
C ILE A 47 4.70 -13.28 -12.36
N THR A 48 3.73 -12.45 -12.74
CA THR A 48 4.01 -11.17 -13.44
C THR A 48 3.58 -9.93 -12.67
N VAL A 49 3.01 -10.10 -11.47
CA VAL A 49 2.58 -8.99 -10.62
C VAL A 49 3.03 -9.23 -9.18
N TRP A 50 3.72 -8.25 -8.61
CA TRP A 50 4.03 -8.19 -7.18
C TRP A 50 3.18 -7.09 -6.56
N GLN A 51 2.19 -7.47 -5.75
CA GLN A 51 1.39 -6.54 -4.98
C GLN A 51 2.00 -6.29 -3.62
N THR A 52 2.08 -5.00 -3.25
CA THR A 52 2.43 -4.53 -1.92
C THR A 52 1.23 -3.85 -1.27
N LEU A 53 1.32 -3.61 0.03
CA LEU A 53 0.50 -2.61 0.73
C LEU A 53 1.11 -1.21 0.54
N PRO A 54 0.53 -0.14 1.12
CA PRO A 54 1.13 1.20 1.09
C PRO A 54 2.56 1.18 1.65
N ILE A 55 3.48 1.92 1.04
CA ILE A 55 4.91 1.87 1.38
C ILE A 55 5.40 3.12 2.12
N GLY A 56 4.49 3.89 2.69
CA GLY A 56 4.80 5.12 3.41
C GLY A 56 5.34 4.86 4.82
N PRO A 57 6.00 5.85 5.45
CA PRO A 57 6.46 5.74 6.84
C PRO A 57 5.26 5.52 7.77
N THR A 58 5.30 4.50 8.62
CA THR A 58 4.20 4.15 9.51
C THR A 58 4.33 4.85 10.87
N HIS A 59 3.23 4.88 11.63
CA HIS A 59 3.30 5.10 13.07
C HIS A 59 3.91 3.89 13.80
N GLN A 60 3.94 3.95 15.13
CA GLN A 60 4.49 2.89 15.99
C GLN A 60 3.69 1.57 15.92
N ASP A 61 2.43 1.64 15.49
CA ASP A 61 1.57 0.47 15.28
C ASP A 61 1.92 -0.32 14.00
N LEU A 62 2.87 0.19 13.21
CA LEU A 62 3.37 -0.39 11.96
C LEU A 62 2.32 -0.52 10.86
N SER A 63 1.15 0.11 11.01
CA SER A 63 0.07 0.00 10.03
C SER A 63 0.43 0.77 8.75
N PRO A 64 0.54 0.09 7.59
CA PRO A 64 0.78 0.75 6.32
C PRO A 64 -0.34 1.75 5.94
N TYR A 65 -1.54 1.56 6.48
CA TYR A 65 -2.71 2.40 6.24
C TYR A 65 -2.77 3.64 7.14
N GLN A 66 -1.89 3.73 8.14
CA GLN A 66 -1.68 4.91 8.98
C GLN A 66 -0.25 5.41 8.74
N SER A 67 -0.08 6.16 7.65
CA SER A 67 1.21 6.71 7.27
C SER A 67 1.36 8.17 7.63
N LEU A 68 2.60 8.56 7.98
CA LEU A 68 3.01 9.94 8.21
C LEU A 68 2.92 10.82 6.95
N SER A 69 2.82 10.21 5.75
CA SER A 69 2.57 10.93 4.51
C SER A 69 1.95 10.04 3.44
N ALA A 70 1.05 10.62 2.64
CA ALA A 70 0.47 10.02 1.45
C ALA A 70 1.44 9.92 0.25
N HIS A 71 2.60 10.56 0.34
CA HIS A 71 3.57 10.69 -0.74
C HIS A 71 4.92 10.04 -0.43
N ALA A 72 5.39 10.18 0.81
CA ALA A 72 6.72 9.75 1.22
C ALA A 72 6.89 8.22 1.18
N GLY A 73 8.14 7.77 1.04
CA GLY A 73 8.51 6.38 1.23
C GLY A 73 9.04 6.11 2.63
N ASN A 74 8.81 4.90 3.13
CA ASN A 74 9.34 4.47 4.42
C ASN A 74 10.87 4.34 4.36
N GLN A 75 11.57 5.13 5.18
CA GLN A 75 13.02 5.11 5.31
C GLN A 75 13.58 3.75 5.77
N ASP A 76 12.78 2.92 6.43
CA ASP A 76 13.21 1.58 6.88
C ASP A 76 13.49 0.64 5.71
N PHE A 77 12.87 0.88 4.56
CA PHE A 77 13.11 0.11 3.34
C PHE A 77 14.47 0.39 2.69
N ILE A 78 15.19 1.45 3.11
CA ILE A 78 16.51 1.77 2.56
C ILE A 78 17.53 0.68 2.95
N ASP A 79 18.13 0.04 1.95
CA ASP A 79 19.27 -0.85 2.17
C ASP A 79 20.56 -0.03 2.30
N LEU A 80 21.17 -0.05 3.49
CA LEU A 80 22.45 0.63 3.74
C LEU A 80 23.63 -0.09 3.08
N ALA A 81 23.53 -1.40 2.81
CA ALA A 81 24.59 -2.14 2.14
C ALA A 81 24.81 -1.62 0.70
N GLU A 82 23.77 -1.13 0.05
CA GLU A 82 23.88 -0.49 -1.27
C GLU A 82 24.70 0.80 -1.25
N LEU A 83 24.86 1.46 -0.09
CA LEU A 83 25.65 2.69 0.07
C LEU A 83 27.17 2.44 0.11
N LEU A 84 27.60 1.19 0.32
CA LEU A 84 29.01 0.81 0.20
C LEU A 84 29.50 1.00 -1.23
N GLN A 85 28.68 0.61 -2.20
CA GLN A 85 29.01 0.68 -3.62
C GLN A 85 29.07 2.12 -4.15
N THR A 86 28.43 3.06 -3.47
CA THR A 86 28.44 4.48 -3.84
C THR A 86 29.54 5.27 -3.13
N GLY A 87 30.26 4.65 -2.19
CA GLY A 87 31.27 5.30 -1.37
C GLY A 87 30.70 6.19 -0.26
N LEU A 88 29.38 6.14 -0.02
CA LEU A 88 28.74 6.93 1.04
C LEU A 88 28.87 6.28 2.42
N LEU A 89 29.04 4.97 2.49
CA LEU A 89 29.36 4.23 3.71
C LEU A 89 30.55 3.29 3.48
N ALA A 90 31.20 2.87 4.56
CA ALA A 90 32.26 1.87 4.59
C ALA A 90 31.84 0.65 5.42
N ASP A 91 32.43 -0.52 5.13
CA ASP A 91 32.10 -1.80 5.81
C ASP A 91 32.21 -1.71 7.34
N ALA A 92 33.23 -1.00 7.84
CA ALA A 92 33.47 -0.83 9.27
C ALA A 92 32.35 -0.04 9.98
N GLU A 93 31.58 0.77 9.25
CA GLU A 93 30.46 1.55 9.79
C GLU A 93 29.20 0.70 9.91
N LEU A 94 28.96 -0.22 8.96
CA LEU A 94 27.83 -1.15 9.01
C LEU A 94 28.00 -2.27 10.05
N ALA A 95 29.22 -2.55 10.47
CA ALA A 95 29.52 -3.57 11.48
C ALA A 95 29.19 -3.14 12.93
N GLN A 96 28.74 -1.90 13.15
CA GLN A 96 28.40 -1.37 14.49
C GLN A 96 26.96 -1.74 14.92
N PRO A 97 26.64 -1.85 16.23
CA PRO A 97 25.30 -2.24 16.74
C PRO A 97 24.15 -1.34 16.23
N ILE A 98 22.93 -1.89 16.07
CA ILE A 98 22.01 -1.60 14.94
C ILE A 98 21.02 -0.40 15.05
N ALA A 99 20.46 -0.03 16.21
CA ALA A 99 19.29 0.87 16.20
C ALA A 99 19.65 2.37 16.19
N GLU A 100 20.47 2.82 17.14
CA GLU A 100 20.97 4.21 17.18
C GLU A 100 21.99 4.49 16.05
N SER A 101 22.59 3.44 15.48
CA SER A 101 23.52 3.58 14.36
C SER A 101 22.83 3.87 13.04
N ARG A 102 21.60 3.41 12.77
CA ARG A 102 20.98 3.60 11.44
C ARG A 102 20.79 5.08 11.08
N GLN A 103 20.21 5.87 11.97
CA GLN A 103 19.99 7.30 11.74
C GLN A 103 21.33 8.05 11.63
N GLN A 104 22.33 7.65 12.42
CA GLN A 104 23.69 8.20 12.34
C GLN A 104 24.37 7.86 11.01
N LEU A 105 24.23 6.62 10.53
CA LEU A 105 24.74 6.17 9.24
C LEU A 105 24.07 6.93 8.09
N LEU A 106 22.76 7.15 8.16
CA LEU A 106 22.06 7.97 7.18
C LEU A 106 22.50 9.45 7.24
N ALA A 107 22.79 9.99 8.43
CA ALA A 107 23.36 11.33 8.58
C ALA A 107 24.75 11.44 7.95
N ILE A 108 25.63 10.47 8.20
CA ILE A 108 26.98 10.38 7.61
C ILE A 108 26.88 10.27 6.09
N ALA A 109 26.01 9.38 5.59
CA ALA A 109 25.78 9.20 4.16
C ALA A 109 25.24 10.48 3.51
N ALA A 110 24.30 11.18 4.16
CA ALA A 110 23.78 12.45 3.68
C ALA A 110 24.88 13.50 3.59
N GLN A 111 25.68 13.67 4.66
CA GLN A 111 26.80 14.61 4.66
C GLN A 111 27.76 14.33 3.49
N ARG A 112 28.18 13.07 3.35
CA ARG A 112 29.10 12.66 2.28
C ARG A 112 28.50 12.85 0.89
N PHE A 113 27.19 12.65 0.75
CA PHE A 113 26.48 12.89 -0.51
C PHE A 113 26.54 14.37 -0.89
N TYR A 114 26.24 15.28 0.05
CA TYR A 114 26.30 16.72 -0.21
C TYR A 114 27.74 17.24 -0.44
N GLU A 115 28.75 16.57 0.13
CA GLU A 115 30.17 16.84 -0.14
C GLU A 115 30.65 16.30 -1.51
N GLY A 116 29.78 15.57 -2.25
CA GLY A 116 30.08 15.07 -3.59
C GLY A 116 30.85 13.75 -3.61
N HIS A 117 30.83 12.97 -2.52
CA HIS A 117 31.51 11.68 -2.43
C HIS A 117 30.76 10.53 -3.12
N ALA A 118 29.50 10.73 -3.51
CA ALA A 118 28.71 9.70 -4.18
C ALA A 118 29.26 9.38 -5.58
N THR A 119 29.47 8.09 -5.86
CA THR A 119 29.98 7.61 -7.16
C THR A 119 29.19 6.40 -7.69
N GLY A 120 29.39 6.06 -8.96
CA GLY A 120 29.04 4.74 -9.50
C GLY A 120 27.57 4.49 -9.85
N ARG A 121 26.64 5.44 -9.62
CA ARG A 121 25.22 5.29 -9.96
C ARG A 121 24.69 6.49 -10.75
N LYS A 122 24.14 6.25 -11.94
CA LYS A 122 23.62 7.31 -12.83
C LYS A 122 22.40 7.98 -12.18
N GLY A 123 22.42 9.31 -12.11
CA GLY A 123 21.34 10.09 -11.50
C GLY A 123 21.32 10.06 -9.97
N PHE A 124 22.30 9.41 -9.34
CA PHE A 124 22.53 9.45 -7.90
C PHE A 124 23.64 10.47 -7.59
N ASP A 125 23.35 11.73 -7.90
CA ASP A 125 24.23 12.87 -7.72
C ASP A 125 23.40 14.12 -7.35
N LEU A 126 24.06 15.24 -7.10
CA LEU A 126 23.38 16.49 -6.74
C LEU A 126 22.39 16.97 -7.81
N ALA A 127 22.66 16.73 -9.10
CA ALA A 127 21.76 17.13 -10.17
C ALA A 127 20.47 16.28 -10.16
N GLY A 128 20.60 14.95 -9.97
CA GLY A 128 19.47 14.04 -9.78
C GLY A 128 18.67 14.36 -8.52
N PHE A 129 19.35 14.75 -7.44
CA PHE A 129 18.71 15.20 -6.21
C PHE A 129 17.89 16.48 -6.40
N GLU A 130 18.45 17.50 -7.05
CA GLU A 130 17.69 18.74 -7.33
C GLU A 130 16.52 18.49 -8.30
N ALA A 131 16.67 17.59 -9.27
CA ALA A 131 15.56 17.18 -10.12
C ALA A 131 14.46 16.43 -9.34
N PHE A 132 14.84 15.58 -8.38
CA PHE A 132 13.92 14.92 -7.47
C PHE A 132 13.18 15.95 -6.61
N ARG A 133 13.88 16.92 -6.03
CA ARG A 133 13.28 17.99 -5.24
C ARG A 133 12.29 18.81 -6.05
N ALA A 134 12.69 19.28 -7.24
CA ALA A 134 11.83 20.10 -8.10
C ALA A 134 10.56 19.36 -8.54
N ARG A 135 10.61 18.03 -8.71
CA ARG A 135 9.42 17.23 -9.05
C ARG A 135 8.47 17.03 -7.86
N ASN A 136 8.99 17.10 -6.64
CA ASN A 136 8.29 16.74 -5.41
C ASN A 136 8.10 17.94 -4.47
N ASP A 137 8.23 19.16 -4.99
CA ASP A 137 8.20 20.42 -4.22
C ASP A 137 6.87 20.62 -3.46
N TYR A 138 5.77 20.11 -4.02
CA TYR A 138 4.43 20.19 -3.45
C TYR A 138 4.21 19.36 -2.17
N TRP A 139 5.13 18.47 -1.79
CA TRP A 139 5.00 17.66 -0.57
C TRP A 139 6.29 17.48 0.22
N LEU A 140 7.45 17.45 -0.44
CA LEU A 140 8.71 17.01 0.16
C LEU A 140 9.17 17.92 1.30
N ASP A 141 9.10 19.24 1.11
CA ASP A 141 9.54 20.19 2.14
C ASP A 141 8.63 20.17 3.37
N ASP A 142 7.32 20.05 3.17
CA ASP A 142 6.36 19.91 4.27
C ASP A 142 6.55 18.60 5.03
N PHE A 143 6.75 17.48 4.32
CA PHE A 143 7.07 16.20 4.96
C PHE A 143 8.38 16.26 5.76
N CYS A 144 9.44 16.85 5.19
CA CYS A 144 10.72 16.96 5.87
C CYS A 144 10.62 17.83 7.12
N LEU A 145 9.88 18.94 7.05
CA LEU A 145 9.65 19.82 8.19
C LEU A 145 8.81 19.13 9.27
N PHE A 146 7.74 18.43 8.88
CA PHE A 146 6.91 17.63 9.79
C PHE A 146 7.75 16.60 10.56
N CYS A 147 8.52 15.77 9.85
CA CYS A 147 9.38 14.76 10.47
C CYS A 147 10.46 15.40 11.34
N ALA A 148 11.08 16.50 10.91
CA ALA A 148 12.10 17.18 11.69
C ALA A 148 11.54 17.76 12.99
N ILE A 149 10.35 18.36 12.97
CA ILE A 149 9.67 18.84 14.17
C ILE A 149 9.34 17.66 15.08
N ARG A 150 8.78 16.58 14.52
CA ARG A 150 8.47 15.35 15.26
C ARG A 150 9.70 14.76 15.98
N GLU A 151 10.87 14.80 15.38
CA GLU A 151 12.12 14.33 16.01
C GLU A 151 12.63 15.23 17.15
N VAL A 152 12.24 16.51 17.16
CA VAL A 152 12.66 17.49 18.18
C VAL A 152 11.67 17.58 19.33
N GLN A 153 10.38 17.47 19.02
CA GLN A 153 9.33 17.59 20.02
C GLN A 153 9.16 16.28 20.79
N GLU A 154 8.96 16.39 22.10
CA GLU A 154 8.63 15.23 22.94
C GLU A 154 7.20 14.70 22.67
N SER A 155 6.35 15.53 22.07
CA SER A 155 4.96 15.20 21.81
C SER A 155 4.78 14.27 20.61
N PRO A 156 3.90 13.25 20.72
CA PRO A 156 3.80 12.17 19.74
C PRO A 156 3.13 12.58 18.42
N GLY A 157 2.44 13.72 18.36
CA GLY A 157 1.75 14.18 17.16
C GLY A 157 1.62 15.70 17.07
N TRP A 158 1.30 16.19 15.87
CA TRP A 158 1.40 17.63 15.56
C TRP A 158 0.40 18.50 16.31
N LEU A 159 -0.76 17.96 16.71
CA LEU A 159 -1.76 18.69 17.49
C LEU A 159 -1.24 19.14 18.86
N GLN A 160 -0.24 18.44 19.40
CA GLN A 160 0.36 18.73 20.70
C GLN A 160 1.62 19.61 20.61
N TRP A 161 2.05 20.00 19.41
CA TRP A 161 3.19 20.89 19.23
C TRP A 161 2.90 22.31 19.74
N PRO A 162 3.96 23.12 20.01
CA PRO A 162 3.78 24.55 20.25
C PRO A 162 2.93 25.21 19.16
N GLU A 163 2.02 26.08 19.55
CA GLU A 163 1.00 26.69 18.68
C GLU A 163 1.58 27.24 17.37
N HIS A 164 2.70 27.95 17.45
CA HIS A 164 3.37 28.53 16.28
C HIS A 164 3.93 27.50 15.28
N LEU A 165 4.31 26.29 15.72
CA LEU A 165 4.70 25.18 14.85
C LEU A 165 3.47 24.40 14.36
N ARG A 166 2.52 24.14 15.27
CA ARG A 166 1.25 23.49 14.97
C ARG A 166 0.57 24.23 13.82
N ASP A 167 0.34 25.53 14.00
CA ASP A 167 -0.41 26.42 13.09
C ASP A 167 0.45 27.04 11.99
N ARG A 168 1.69 26.56 11.84
CA ARG A 168 2.55 26.85 10.69
C ARG A 168 2.82 28.35 10.52
N GLU A 169 3.07 29.05 11.63
CA GLU A 169 3.45 30.47 11.58
C GLU A 169 4.75 30.64 10.79
N PRO A 170 4.78 31.44 9.69
CA PRO A 170 5.92 31.47 8.78
C PRO A 170 7.26 31.80 9.45
N ALA A 171 7.26 32.74 10.39
CA ALA A 171 8.48 33.13 11.11
C ALA A 171 9.02 32.02 12.01
N ALA A 172 8.12 31.25 12.65
CA ALA A 172 8.52 30.17 13.52
C ALA A 172 9.01 28.95 12.74
N LEU A 173 8.37 28.63 11.61
CA LEU A 173 8.86 27.59 10.71
C LEU A 173 10.23 27.95 10.14
N GLN A 174 10.45 29.21 9.73
CA GLN A 174 11.75 29.64 9.23
C GLN A 174 12.83 29.54 10.32
N ALA A 175 12.55 29.99 11.55
CA ALA A 175 13.47 29.85 12.67
C ALA A 175 13.80 28.38 12.97
N PHE A 176 12.80 27.49 12.87
CA PHE A 176 13.01 26.05 13.02
C PHE A 176 13.90 25.50 11.89
N VAL A 177 13.66 25.91 10.64
CA VAL A 177 14.48 25.50 9.49
C VAL A 177 15.94 25.91 9.69
N ASP A 178 16.19 27.16 10.09
CA ASP A 178 17.53 27.69 10.29
C ASP A 178 18.30 26.94 11.40
N GLN A 179 17.60 26.51 12.46
CA GLN A 179 18.19 25.75 13.56
C GLN A 179 18.42 24.26 13.25
N ASN A 180 17.73 23.71 12.26
CA ASN A 180 17.66 22.26 12.03
C ASN A 180 18.07 21.84 10.61
N GLN A 181 18.91 22.64 9.93
CA GLN A 181 19.32 22.42 8.55
C GLN A 181 19.91 21.02 8.30
N ALA A 182 20.81 20.54 9.16
CA ALA A 182 21.41 19.21 8.99
C ALA A 182 20.38 18.07 9.09
N ARG A 183 19.40 18.19 10.01
CA ARG A 183 18.31 17.21 10.14
C ARG A 183 17.42 17.21 8.91
N LEU A 184 17.03 18.39 8.44
CA LEU A 184 16.22 18.54 7.23
C LEU A 184 16.95 18.03 5.99
N ALA A 185 18.26 18.28 5.88
CA ALA A 185 19.09 17.79 4.78
C ALA A 185 19.17 16.25 4.76
N ARG A 186 19.28 15.62 5.95
CA ARG A 186 19.24 14.17 6.10
C ARG A 186 17.89 13.60 5.67
N ILE A 187 16.77 14.11 6.19
CA ILE A 187 15.43 13.58 5.86
C ILE A 187 15.13 13.72 4.36
N ARG A 188 15.50 14.84 3.72
CA ARG A 188 15.40 14.99 2.25
C ARG A 188 16.24 13.96 1.51
N PHE A 189 17.47 13.74 1.97
CA PHE A 189 18.36 12.75 1.38
C PHE A 189 17.80 11.33 1.52
N GLU A 190 17.18 10.99 2.66
CA GLU A 190 16.52 9.70 2.88
C GLU A 190 15.39 9.46 1.88
N GLN A 191 14.55 10.47 1.61
CA GLN A 191 13.50 10.35 0.59
C GLN A 191 14.06 10.21 -0.82
N PHE A 192 15.14 10.94 -1.14
CA PHE A 192 15.83 10.77 -2.41
C PHE A 192 16.43 9.37 -2.57
N LEU A 193 17.05 8.86 -1.51
CA LEU A 193 17.67 7.54 -1.47
C LEU A 193 16.61 6.43 -1.59
N PHE A 194 15.51 6.53 -0.85
CA PHE A 194 14.36 5.65 -0.99
C PHE A 194 13.87 5.63 -2.43
N ASN A 195 13.61 6.80 -3.02
CA ASN A 195 13.12 6.90 -4.39
C ASN A 195 14.11 6.24 -5.37
N HIS A 196 15.41 6.50 -5.23
CA HIS A 196 16.42 5.89 -6.08
C HIS A 196 16.46 4.36 -5.97
N GLN A 197 16.43 3.81 -4.75
CA GLN A 197 16.42 2.36 -4.55
C GLN A 197 15.11 1.72 -5.05
N TRP A 198 13.97 2.37 -4.82
CA TRP A 198 12.68 1.90 -5.31
C TRP A 198 12.61 1.88 -6.83
N GLN A 199 13.06 2.94 -7.52
CA GLN A 199 13.12 2.95 -8.98
C GLN A 199 14.06 1.86 -9.50
N ALA A 200 15.22 1.64 -8.87
CA ALA A 200 16.14 0.58 -9.26
C ALA A 200 15.55 -0.83 -9.08
N LEU A 201 14.72 -1.05 -8.04
CA LEU A 201 13.98 -2.29 -7.85
C LEU A 201 12.86 -2.44 -8.90
N ARG A 202 12.10 -1.38 -9.17
CA ARG A 202 11.05 -1.36 -10.19
C ARG A 202 11.59 -1.64 -11.58
N ASP A 203 12.71 -1.03 -11.96
CA ASP A 203 13.38 -1.29 -13.23
C ASP A 203 13.88 -2.73 -13.32
N TYR A 204 14.41 -3.27 -12.22
CA TYR A 204 14.79 -4.69 -12.14
C TYR A 204 13.58 -5.60 -12.33
N ALA A 205 12.49 -5.37 -11.59
CA ALA A 205 11.23 -6.11 -11.71
C ALA A 205 10.72 -6.12 -13.14
N ARG A 206 10.67 -4.96 -13.79
CA ARG A 206 10.27 -4.83 -15.21
C ARG A 206 11.19 -5.60 -16.15
N SER A 207 12.51 -5.58 -15.93
CA SER A 207 13.46 -6.37 -16.72
C SER A 207 13.23 -7.89 -16.62
N ARG A 208 12.52 -8.33 -15.56
CA ARG A 208 12.11 -9.71 -15.32
C ARG A 208 10.62 -9.95 -15.60
N ASN A 209 9.95 -9.00 -16.28
CA ASN A 209 8.51 -9.03 -16.59
C ASN A 209 7.58 -9.08 -15.36
N VAL A 210 8.04 -8.54 -14.23
CA VAL A 210 7.25 -8.37 -12.99
C VAL A 210 6.86 -6.90 -12.85
N LEU A 211 5.55 -6.67 -12.67
CA LEU A 211 4.97 -5.35 -12.46
C LEU A 211 4.71 -5.12 -10.97
N LEU A 212 4.93 -3.90 -10.50
CA LEU A 212 4.64 -3.53 -9.11
C LEU A 212 3.22 -2.98 -8.98
N PHE A 213 2.44 -3.57 -8.08
CA PHE A 213 1.07 -3.20 -7.80
C PHE A 213 0.98 -2.58 -6.40
N GLY A 214 0.77 -1.27 -6.36
CA GLY A 214 0.67 -0.50 -5.12
C GLY A 214 -0.76 -0.31 -4.64
N ASP A 215 -0.86 0.37 -3.51
CA ASP A 215 -2.08 0.50 -2.75
C ASP A 215 -2.18 1.88 -2.10
N ILE A 216 -3.34 2.51 -2.22
CA ILE A 216 -3.63 3.85 -1.71
C ILE A 216 -4.80 3.71 -0.72
N PRO A 217 -4.55 3.92 0.59
CA PRO A 217 -5.63 4.07 1.58
C PRO A 217 -6.51 5.25 1.16
N ILE A 218 -7.84 5.14 1.15
CA ILE A 218 -8.65 6.30 0.76
C ILE A 218 -8.35 7.49 1.67
N PHE A 219 -8.35 7.30 2.99
CA PHE A 219 -8.06 8.36 3.96
C PHE A 219 -6.58 8.40 4.36
N VAL A 220 -6.14 9.52 4.91
CA VAL A 220 -4.78 9.68 5.47
C VAL A 220 -4.83 9.68 7.00
N ALA A 221 -3.70 9.45 7.68
CA ALA A 221 -3.65 9.52 9.13
C ALA A 221 -3.85 10.96 9.62
N GLN A 222 -4.50 11.15 10.78
CA GLN A 222 -4.64 12.48 11.40
C GLN A 222 -3.27 13.10 11.67
N ASP A 223 -2.36 12.31 12.22
CA ASP A 223 -1.02 12.75 12.57
C ASP A 223 -0.05 12.55 11.39
N SER A 224 -0.31 13.27 10.30
CA SER A 224 0.48 13.21 9.07
C SER A 224 0.91 14.60 8.61
N ALA A 225 1.98 14.65 7.81
CA ALA A 225 2.38 15.86 7.12
C ALA A 225 1.26 16.39 6.21
N ASP A 226 0.46 15.49 5.64
CA ASP A 226 -0.61 15.84 4.70
C ASP A 226 -1.70 16.68 5.38
N VAL A 227 -2.16 16.25 6.56
CA VAL A 227 -3.19 16.95 7.33
C VAL A 227 -2.62 18.22 7.96
N TRP A 228 -1.42 18.14 8.55
CA TRP A 228 -0.77 19.29 9.17
C TRP A 228 -0.56 20.44 8.19
N ALA A 229 -0.09 20.15 6.97
CA ALA A 229 0.20 21.17 5.96
C ALA A 229 -1.04 21.64 5.19
N ASN A 230 -2.11 20.85 5.12
CA ASN A 230 -3.25 21.10 4.24
C ASN A 230 -4.62 21.00 4.94
N ARG A 231 -4.73 21.54 6.17
CA ARG A 231 -5.94 21.45 7.01
C ARG A 231 -7.25 21.79 6.31
N GLN A 232 -7.24 22.72 5.36
CA GLN A 232 -8.43 23.15 4.60
C GLN A 232 -9.10 22.03 3.81
N PHE A 233 -8.35 20.98 3.44
CA PHE A 233 -8.87 19.83 2.71
C PHE A 233 -9.53 18.77 3.61
N PHE A 234 -9.58 19.01 4.92
CA PHE A 234 -10.12 18.08 5.91
C PHE A 234 -11.19 18.76 6.78
N LYS A 235 -12.10 17.95 7.33
CA LYS A 235 -13.17 18.42 8.22
C LYS A 235 -12.66 18.61 9.65
N LEU A 236 -11.88 19.66 9.85
CA LEU A 236 -11.23 19.97 11.12
C LEU A 236 -11.83 21.23 11.77
N ASP A 237 -11.69 21.34 13.08
CA ASP A 237 -11.94 22.57 13.81
C ASP A 237 -10.77 23.57 13.68
N ALA A 238 -10.88 24.73 14.35
CA ALA A 238 -9.83 25.76 14.30
C ALA A 238 -8.49 25.31 14.91
N ARG A 239 -8.50 24.35 15.84
CA ARG A 239 -7.28 23.77 16.42
C ARG A 239 -6.69 22.67 15.56
N GLY A 240 -7.44 22.17 14.58
CA GLY A 240 -7.06 21.07 13.72
C GLY A 240 -7.55 19.70 14.17
N GLU A 241 -8.42 19.63 15.18
CA GLU A 241 -9.04 18.38 15.62
C GLU A 241 -10.17 17.99 14.64
N PRO A 242 -10.32 16.68 14.30
CA PRO A 242 -11.42 16.24 13.45
C PRO A 242 -12.77 16.55 14.09
N THR A 243 -13.69 17.13 13.31
CA THR A 243 -15.09 17.29 13.73
C THR A 243 -15.92 16.02 13.47
N VAL A 244 -15.48 15.24 12.48
CA VAL A 244 -15.97 13.90 12.13
C VAL A 244 -14.79 13.02 11.74
N VAL A 245 -14.92 11.72 11.95
CA VAL A 245 -13.90 10.72 11.67
C VAL A 245 -14.42 9.58 10.80
N ALA A 246 -13.49 8.92 10.11
CA ALA A 246 -13.79 7.80 9.25
C ALA A 246 -14.07 6.51 10.02
N GLY A 247 -14.85 5.65 9.38
CA GLY A 247 -15.12 4.30 9.83
C GLY A 247 -16.05 3.59 8.86
N VAL A 248 -16.62 2.49 9.31
CA VAL A 248 -17.68 1.77 8.60
C VAL A 248 -18.79 1.37 9.58
N PRO A 249 -20.05 1.28 9.11
CA PRO A 249 -21.12 0.72 9.93
C PRO A 249 -20.86 -0.76 10.23
N PRO A 250 -21.65 -1.38 11.13
CA PRO A 250 -21.64 -2.83 11.31
C PRO A 250 -21.71 -3.60 9.99
N ASP A 251 -20.82 -4.59 9.84
CA ASP A 251 -20.71 -5.45 8.65
C ASP A 251 -20.34 -6.88 9.06
N TYR A 252 -20.04 -7.74 8.07
CA TYR A 252 -19.68 -9.14 8.31
C TYR A 252 -18.28 -9.33 8.92
N PHE A 253 -17.45 -8.29 8.96
CA PHE A 253 -16.17 -8.30 9.69
C PHE A 253 -16.34 -7.85 11.15
N SER A 254 -17.27 -6.93 11.42
CA SER A 254 -17.50 -6.37 12.76
C SER A 254 -18.98 -6.08 13.03
N GLU A 255 -19.57 -6.77 14.02
CA GLU A 255 -20.94 -6.52 14.50
C GLU A 255 -21.14 -5.12 15.11
N GLU A 256 -20.06 -4.47 15.54
CA GLU A 256 -20.09 -3.12 16.11
C GLU A 256 -19.73 -2.04 15.09
N GLY A 257 -19.35 -2.42 13.87
CA GLY A 257 -18.71 -1.54 12.90
C GLY A 257 -17.26 -1.26 13.27
N GLN A 258 -16.63 -0.32 12.58
CA GLN A 258 -15.23 0.02 12.82
C GLN A 258 -15.06 1.52 12.90
N HIS A 259 -14.27 1.97 13.88
CA HIS A 259 -13.84 3.35 14.01
C HIS A 259 -12.36 3.40 13.63
N TRP A 260 -12.04 4.03 12.50
CA TRP A 260 -10.67 4.09 11.99
C TRP A 260 -9.91 5.33 12.46
N GLY A 261 -10.63 6.39 12.83
CA GLY A 261 -10.05 7.59 13.43
C GLY A 261 -9.40 8.56 12.44
N ASN A 262 -9.36 8.25 11.15
CA ASN A 262 -8.86 9.16 10.12
C ASN A 262 -9.75 10.42 10.02
N PRO A 263 -9.18 11.61 9.75
CA PRO A 263 -9.96 12.77 9.36
C PRO A 263 -10.62 12.52 8.00
N LEU A 264 -11.81 13.09 7.83
CA LEU A 264 -12.54 13.01 6.59
C LEU A 264 -12.26 14.22 5.70
N TYR A 265 -12.30 14.00 4.39
CA TYR A 265 -12.06 15.03 3.40
C TYR A 265 -13.18 16.07 3.37
N ASN A 266 -12.78 17.32 3.11
CA ASN A 266 -13.68 18.36 2.63
C ASN A 266 -13.71 18.33 1.10
N TRP A 267 -14.46 17.38 0.55
CA TRP A 267 -14.57 17.17 -0.91
C TRP A 267 -15.06 18.39 -1.67
N GLN A 268 -15.85 19.26 -1.03
CA GLN A 268 -16.29 20.51 -1.63
C GLN A 268 -15.11 21.45 -1.88
N VAL A 269 -14.25 21.67 -0.87
CA VAL A 269 -13.06 22.52 -1.01
C VAL A 269 -12.07 21.90 -1.99
N MET A 270 -11.87 20.58 -1.97
CA MET A 270 -11.03 19.91 -2.97
C MET A 270 -11.55 20.08 -4.40
N ALA A 271 -12.88 20.16 -4.59
CA ALA A 271 -13.44 20.34 -5.94
C ALA A 271 -13.17 21.74 -6.51
N GLU A 272 -12.93 22.75 -5.66
CA GLU A 272 -12.72 24.15 -6.08
C GLU A 272 -11.44 24.34 -6.92
N ASP A 273 -10.40 23.51 -6.69
CA ASP A 273 -9.16 23.52 -7.48
C ASP A 273 -9.07 22.36 -8.49
N GLY A 274 -10.15 21.60 -8.65
CA GLY A 274 -10.17 20.42 -9.52
C GLY A 274 -9.42 19.23 -8.93
N TYR A 275 -9.45 19.08 -7.60
CA TYR A 275 -8.89 17.96 -6.84
C TYR A 275 -7.36 17.86 -6.90
N GLN A 276 -6.64 19.00 -6.94
CA GLN A 276 -5.17 19.00 -7.13
C GLN A 276 -4.44 18.14 -6.11
N TRP A 277 -4.81 18.22 -4.83
CA TRP A 277 -4.19 17.43 -3.76
C TRP A 277 -4.23 15.92 -4.06
N TRP A 278 -5.38 15.42 -4.54
CA TRP A 278 -5.50 14.01 -4.91
C TRP A 278 -4.82 13.67 -6.23
N LEU A 279 -4.83 14.57 -7.22
CA LEU A 279 -4.13 14.36 -8.48
C LEU A 279 -2.61 14.25 -8.25
N GLN A 280 -2.07 15.08 -7.37
CA GLN A 280 -0.68 15.03 -6.89
C GLN A 280 -0.37 13.75 -6.12
N ARG A 281 -1.31 13.25 -5.31
CA ARG A 281 -1.20 11.93 -4.65
C ARG A 281 -1.14 10.79 -5.64
N LEU A 282 -2.01 10.79 -6.65
CA LEU A 282 -1.98 9.80 -7.73
C LEU A 282 -0.68 9.90 -8.56
N GLU A 283 -0.19 11.12 -8.80
CA GLU A 283 1.06 11.34 -9.52
C GLU A 283 2.25 10.69 -8.80
N SER A 284 2.41 10.90 -7.48
CA SER A 284 3.49 10.26 -6.73
C SER A 284 3.38 8.73 -6.75
N GLN A 285 2.16 8.19 -6.68
CA GLN A 285 1.94 6.74 -6.69
C GLN A 285 2.22 6.11 -8.06
N ARG A 286 1.92 6.80 -9.17
CA ARG A 286 2.29 6.36 -10.54
C ARG A 286 3.80 6.31 -10.76
N HIS A 287 4.55 7.17 -10.06
CA HIS A 287 6.02 7.11 -10.09
C HIS A 287 6.56 5.86 -9.37
N LEU A 288 5.81 5.30 -8.42
CA LEU A 288 6.23 4.13 -7.66
C LEU A 288 5.71 2.82 -8.26
N PHE A 289 4.51 2.80 -8.84
CA PHE A 289 3.81 1.57 -9.19
C PHE A 289 3.30 1.53 -10.63
N ASP A 290 3.17 0.31 -11.15
CA ASP A 290 2.60 -0.01 -12.46
C ASP A 290 1.08 -0.18 -12.41
N LEU A 291 0.54 -0.55 -11.24
CA LEU A 291 -0.89 -0.65 -10.93
C LEU A 291 -1.14 -0.01 -9.58
N ILE A 292 -2.33 0.53 -9.37
CA ILE A 292 -2.70 1.22 -8.14
C ILE A 292 -4.08 0.76 -7.69
N ARG A 293 -4.17 0.22 -6.48
CA ARG A 293 -5.44 -0.03 -5.81
C ARG A 293 -5.85 1.22 -5.06
N ILE A 294 -7.12 1.65 -5.19
CA ILE A 294 -7.74 2.54 -4.20
C ILE A 294 -8.49 1.66 -3.23
N ASP A 295 -7.98 1.62 -2.01
CA ASP A 295 -8.63 1.02 -0.85
C ASP A 295 -9.95 1.74 -0.54
N HIS A 296 -10.95 1.00 -0.07
CA HIS A 296 -12.26 1.52 0.29
C HIS A 296 -12.87 2.42 -0.81
N PHE A 297 -12.83 1.95 -2.07
CA PHE A 297 -13.27 2.71 -3.25
C PHE A 297 -14.70 3.24 -3.09
N ARG A 298 -15.56 2.50 -2.38
CA ARG A 298 -16.94 2.91 -2.10
C ARG A 298 -17.03 4.30 -1.45
N GLY A 299 -16.00 4.72 -0.70
CA GLY A 299 -15.88 6.05 -0.11
C GLY A 299 -15.91 7.20 -1.12
N LEU A 300 -15.60 6.93 -2.40
CA LEU A 300 -15.74 7.90 -3.48
C LEU A 300 -17.19 8.12 -3.89
N GLN A 301 -18.07 7.12 -3.71
CA GLN A 301 -19.50 7.25 -3.96
C GLN A 301 -20.20 7.83 -2.72
N ALA A 302 -19.97 7.25 -1.56
CA ALA A 302 -20.43 7.74 -0.26
C ALA A 302 -19.51 7.20 0.83
N TYR A 303 -19.33 7.90 1.92
CA TYR A 303 -18.48 7.45 3.03
C TYR A 303 -19.22 7.63 4.35
N TRP A 304 -18.83 6.84 5.35
CA TRP A 304 -19.48 6.82 6.65
C TRP A 304 -18.83 7.84 7.58
N GLU A 305 -19.59 8.85 7.98
CA GLU A 305 -19.10 9.91 8.88
C GLU A 305 -19.54 9.64 10.32
N ILE A 306 -18.57 9.51 11.23
CA ILE A 306 -18.81 9.34 12.65
C ILE A 306 -18.53 10.67 13.37
N PRO A 307 -19.46 11.23 14.14
CA PRO A 307 -19.20 12.44 14.95
C PRO A 307 -18.05 12.25 15.94
N ALA A 308 -17.08 13.17 15.95
CA ALA A 308 -15.86 13.03 16.75
C ALA A 308 -16.08 13.23 18.26
N GLU A 309 -17.12 13.96 18.68
CA GLU A 309 -17.44 14.18 20.10
C GLU A 309 -17.83 12.88 20.83
N ALA A 310 -18.39 11.91 20.11
CA ALA A 310 -18.81 10.61 20.64
C ALA A 310 -18.64 9.52 19.57
N PRO A 311 -17.38 9.11 19.28
CA PRO A 311 -17.08 8.30 18.11
C PRO A 311 -17.49 6.85 18.33
N GLN A 312 -18.73 6.54 17.98
CA GLN A 312 -19.26 5.18 17.92
C GLN A 312 -19.64 4.87 16.47
N PRO A 313 -19.12 3.79 15.86
CA PRO A 313 -19.41 3.48 14.46
C PRO A 313 -20.90 3.41 14.15
N ARG A 314 -21.71 2.90 15.09
CA ARG A 314 -23.18 2.81 14.96
C ARG A 314 -23.90 4.15 14.86
N ASN A 315 -23.28 5.24 15.34
CA ASN A 315 -23.88 6.58 15.33
C ASN A 315 -23.49 7.42 14.11
N GLY A 316 -22.73 6.84 13.17
CA GLY A 316 -22.40 7.53 11.94
C GLY A 316 -23.56 7.58 10.95
N TYR A 317 -23.32 8.21 9.81
CA TYR A 317 -24.27 8.29 8.71
C TYR A 317 -23.55 8.39 7.36
N TRP A 318 -24.21 7.94 6.30
CA TRP A 318 -23.68 8.03 4.94
C TRP A 318 -23.70 9.48 4.43
N VAL A 319 -22.57 9.94 3.91
CA VAL A 319 -22.44 11.24 3.22
C VAL A 319 -21.95 10.99 1.79
N PRO A 320 -22.53 11.66 0.78
CA PRO A 320 -22.09 11.53 -0.61
C PRO A 320 -20.60 11.90 -0.78
N GLY A 321 -19.88 11.06 -1.50
CA GLY A 321 -18.52 11.31 -1.97
C GLY A 321 -18.50 12.12 -3.28
N PRO A 322 -17.31 12.38 -3.84
CA PRO A 322 -17.15 13.22 -5.03
C PRO A 322 -17.52 12.51 -6.34
N SER A 323 -17.63 11.17 -6.31
CA SER A 323 -18.14 10.30 -7.38
C SER A 323 -17.52 10.61 -8.75
N ASP A 324 -18.37 10.81 -9.77
CA ASP A 324 -18.00 11.09 -11.15
C ASP A 324 -17.00 12.23 -11.33
N HIS A 325 -17.19 13.35 -10.64
CA HIS A 325 -16.36 14.56 -10.84
C HIS A 325 -14.89 14.29 -10.51
N PHE A 326 -14.65 13.54 -9.44
CA PHE A 326 -13.31 13.15 -9.03
C PHE A 326 -12.66 12.19 -10.03
N LEU A 327 -13.34 11.09 -10.37
CA LEU A 327 -12.79 10.11 -11.30
C LEU A 327 -12.58 10.71 -12.69
N GLN A 328 -13.47 11.60 -13.15
CA GLN A 328 -13.28 12.33 -14.39
C GLN A 328 -12.01 13.20 -14.36
N ALA A 329 -11.79 13.97 -13.29
CA ALA A 329 -10.56 14.75 -13.13
C ALA A 329 -9.30 13.86 -13.13
N CYS A 330 -9.36 12.69 -12.48
CA CYS A 330 -8.28 11.71 -12.47
C CYS A 330 -7.94 11.22 -13.89
N PHE A 331 -8.94 10.82 -14.68
CA PHE A 331 -8.74 10.30 -16.03
C PHE A 331 -8.47 11.39 -17.07
N ASP A 332 -8.88 12.63 -16.84
CA ASP A 332 -8.51 13.77 -17.68
C ASP A 332 -7.03 14.11 -17.51
N ARG A 333 -6.53 14.08 -16.26
CA ARG A 333 -5.11 14.29 -15.96
C ARG A 333 -4.25 13.09 -16.35
N PHE A 334 -4.76 11.87 -16.15
CA PHE A 334 -4.06 10.60 -16.36
C PHE A 334 -4.90 9.63 -17.20
N PRO A 335 -4.94 9.78 -18.54
CA PRO A 335 -5.80 8.95 -19.41
C PRO A 335 -5.54 7.44 -19.36
N ASP A 336 -4.35 7.03 -18.91
CA ASP A 336 -3.88 5.65 -18.79
C ASP A 336 -3.77 5.18 -17.32
N LEU A 337 -4.49 5.83 -16.39
CA LEU A 337 -4.43 5.49 -14.96
C LEU A 337 -4.76 4.01 -14.69
N PRO A 338 -3.81 3.20 -14.18
CA PRO A 338 -3.97 1.77 -14.00
C PRO A 338 -4.63 1.45 -12.65
N LEU A 339 -5.85 1.97 -12.48
CA LEU A 339 -6.58 1.97 -11.23
C LEU A 339 -7.38 0.67 -11.03
N VAL A 340 -7.35 0.13 -9.81
CA VAL A 340 -8.19 -0.98 -9.35
C VAL A 340 -9.04 -0.48 -8.19
N ALA A 341 -10.33 -0.77 -8.22
CA ALA A 341 -11.26 -0.45 -7.14
C ALA A 341 -11.30 -1.60 -6.13
N GLU A 342 -10.95 -1.33 -4.88
CA GLU A 342 -11.28 -2.21 -3.77
C GLU A 342 -12.77 -2.03 -3.44
N ASN A 343 -13.58 -3.01 -3.87
CA ASN A 343 -15.05 -3.03 -3.74
C ASN A 343 -15.52 -4.23 -2.89
N LEU A 344 -14.83 -4.51 -1.79
CA LEU A 344 -15.25 -5.51 -0.81
C LEU A 344 -16.16 -4.85 0.24
N GLY A 345 -16.85 -5.66 1.04
CA GLY A 345 -17.83 -5.19 2.00
C GLY A 345 -19.26 -5.24 1.46
N ILE A 346 -20.18 -4.61 2.19
CA ILE A 346 -21.55 -4.41 1.72
C ILE A 346 -21.53 -3.26 0.72
N ILE A 347 -21.58 -3.62 -0.57
CA ILE A 347 -21.54 -2.69 -1.69
C ILE A 347 -22.93 -2.51 -2.28
N SER A 348 -23.32 -1.26 -2.49
CA SER A 348 -24.57 -0.86 -3.14
C SER A 348 -24.40 -0.75 -4.65
N ASP A 349 -25.50 -0.90 -5.39
CA ASP A 349 -25.49 -0.89 -6.87
C ASP A 349 -24.88 0.39 -7.46
N ASP A 350 -25.05 1.54 -6.78
CA ASP A 350 -24.48 2.83 -7.19
C ASP A 350 -22.94 2.86 -7.17
N VAL A 351 -22.29 2.13 -6.27
CA VAL A 351 -20.82 1.96 -6.23
C VAL A 351 -20.37 1.12 -7.41
N GLU A 352 -21.06 0.02 -7.72
CA GLU A 352 -20.77 -0.82 -8.88
C GLU A 352 -21.02 -0.08 -10.20
N GLU A 353 -22.09 0.71 -10.28
CA GLU A 353 -22.36 1.58 -11.43
C GLU A 353 -21.25 2.63 -11.62
N LEU A 354 -20.75 3.25 -10.55
CA LEU A 354 -19.61 4.16 -10.63
C LEU A 354 -18.36 3.43 -11.16
N ARG A 355 -18.04 2.27 -10.58
CA ARG A 355 -16.90 1.43 -11.00
C ARG A 355 -16.98 1.05 -12.48
N HIS A 356 -18.16 0.60 -12.94
CA HIS A 356 -18.41 0.19 -14.32
C HIS A 356 -18.35 1.36 -15.31
N ARG A 357 -18.90 2.54 -14.96
CA ARG A 357 -18.83 3.74 -15.81
C ARG A 357 -17.39 4.14 -16.13
N PHE A 358 -16.48 4.00 -15.17
CA PHE A 358 -15.05 4.26 -15.36
C PHE A 358 -14.23 3.02 -15.77
N ARG A 359 -14.91 1.87 -16.01
CA ARG A 359 -14.31 0.59 -16.44
C ARG A 359 -13.19 0.09 -15.52
N LEU A 360 -13.34 0.35 -14.22
CA LEU A 360 -12.36 -0.03 -13.20
C LEU A 360 -12.50 -1.51 -12.85
N PRO A 361 -11.42 -2.30 -12.84
CA PRO A 361 -11.42 -3.64 -12.26
C PRO A 361 -11.82 -3.59 -10.79
N GLY A 362 -12.69 -4.52 -10.39
CA GLY A 362 -13.02 -4.81 -9.00
C GLY A 362 -12.20 -5.99 -8.45
N MET A 363 -12.53 -6.38 -7.24
CA MET A 363 -11.89 -7.44 -6.47
C MET A 363 -12.92 -8.47 -6.02
N THR A 364 -12.51 -9.74 -6.05
CA THR A 364 -13.23 -10.84 -5.43
C THR A 364 -12.28 -11.67 -4.58
N VAL A 365 -12.74 -12.19 -3.44
CA VAL A 365 -11.92 -12.94 -2.48
C VAL A 365 -12.56 -14.29 -2.21
N MET A 366 -11.88 -15.38 -2.57
CA MET A 366 -12.41 -16.73 -2.48
C MET A 366 -12.94 -17.08 -1.08
N GLN A 367 -12.25 -16.63 -0.02
CA GLN A 367 -12.67 -16.87 1.37
C GLN A 367 -14.06 -16.31 1.73
N PHE A 368 -14.58 -15.34 0.98
CA PHE A 368 -15.91 -14.76 1.21
C PHE A 368 -17.04 -15.43 0.42
N GLY A 369 -16.72 -16.36 -0.50
CA GLY A 369 -17.71 -16.96 -1.41
C GLY A 369 -18.62 -18.00 -0.77
N PHE A 370 -18.28 -18.54 0.39
CA PHE A 370 -18.86 -19.78 0.90
C PHE A 370 -19.94 -19.56 1.98
N ASP A 371 -20.76 -18.52 1.85
CA ASP A 371 -21.86 -18.21 2.78
C ASP A 371 -23.13 -19.07 2.57
N GLY A 372 -23.14 -19.90 1.52
CA GLY A 372 -24.26 -20.77 1.12
C GLY A 372 -25.20 -20.16 0.07
N SER A 373 -25.01 -18.90 -0.33
CA SER A 373 -25.76 -18.26 -1.40
C SER A 373 -25.10 -18.55 -2.76
N PRO A 374 -25.81 -19.11 -3.75
CA PRO A 374 -25.25 -19.30 -5.10
C PRO A 374 -25.02 -17.97 -5.82
N ASN A 375 -25.61 -16.87 -5.34
CA ASN A 375 -25.45 -15.54 -5.91
C ASN A 375 -24.32 -14.74 -5.26
N ASN A 376 -23.56 -15.33 -4.32
CA ASN A 376 -22.45 -14.64 -3.70
C ASN A 376 -21.42 -14.25 -4.77
N PRO A 377 -21.07 -12.95 -4.91
CA PRO A 377 -20.20 -12.46 -5.99
C PRO A 377 -18.77 -13.04 -5.90
N HIS A 378 -18.41 -13.61 -4.75
CA HIS A 378 -17.11 -14.22 -4.52
C HIS A 378 -17.01 -15.71 -4.89
N LEU A 379 -18.10 -16.30 -5.39
CA LEU A 379 -18.06 -17.64 -5.95
C LEU A 379 -17.49 -17.62 -7.37
N LEU A 380 -16.66 -18.63 -7.67
CA LEU A 380 -15.93 -18.76 -8.93
C LEU A 380 -16.78 -18.54 -10.20
N HIS A 381 -18.03 -18.99 -10.21
CA HIS A 381 -18.93 -18.88 -11.38
C HIS A 381 -19.57 -17.49 -11.53
N ASN A 382 -19.50 -16.63 -10.50
CA ASN A 382 -20.00 -15.25 -10.52
C ASN A 382 -18.89 -14.23 -10.82
N HIS A 383 -17.63 -14.67 -10.85
CA HIS A 383 -16.49 -13.82 -11.19
C HIS A 383 -16.64 -13.21 -12.58
N GLN A 384 -16.18 -11.96 -12.72
CA GLN A 384 -16.22 -11.24 -13.99
C GLN A 384 -14.84 -11.14 -14.65
N PRO A 385 -14.76 -11.14 -15.99
CA PRO A 385 -13.54 -10.77 -16.70
C PRO A 385 -13.06 -9.37 -16.28
N ARG A 386 -11.76 -9.08 -16.45
CA ARG A 386 -11.09 -7.83 -16.02
C ARG A 386 -10.87 -7.66 -14.53
N ASP A 387 -11.74 -8.20 -13.68
CA ASP A 387 -11.59 -8.11 -12.22
C ASP A 387 -10.39 -8.93 -11.71
N LEU A 388 -10.09 -8.77 -10.43
CA LEU A 388 -9.04 -9.47 -9.70
C LEU A 388 -9.65 -10.50 -8.77
N VAL A 389 -9.07 -11.70 -8.69
CA VAL A 389 -9.41 -12.71 -7.67
C VAL A 389 -8.25 -12.87 -6.70
N TYR A 390 -8.57 -12.97 -5.41
CA TYR A 390 -7.65 -13.27 -4.33
C TYR A 390 -8.06 -14.58 -3.67
N THR A 391 -7.09 -15.36 -3.18
CA THR A 391 -7.40 -16.43 -2.22
C THR A 391 -7.89 -15.79 -0.91
N GLY A 392 -7.05 -14.91 -0.35
CA GLY A 392 -7.32 -13.96 0.74
C GLY A 392 -6.51 -12.69 0.52
N THR A 393 -6.84 -11.60 1.23
CA THR A 393 -6.03 -10.37 1.28
C THR A 393 -5.09 -10.39 2.50
N HIS A 394 -4.48 -9.26 2.83
CA HIS A 394 -3.69 -9.08 4.05
C HIS A 394 -4.54 -9.02 5.34
N ASP A 395 -5.84 -8.69 5.23
CA ASP A 395 -6.79 -8.62 6.33
C ASP A 395 -7.43 -9.98 6.66
N ASN A 396 -7.36 -10.91 5.70
CA ASN A 396 -7.82 -12.27 5.87
C ASN A 396 -6.82 -13.08 6.70
N ASP A 397 -7.31 -14.17 7.30
CA ASP A 397 -6.41 -15.25 7.70
C ASP A 397 -5.79 -15.89 6.43
N THR A 398 -4.66 -16.56 6.59
CA THR A 398 -4.16 -17.51 5.60
C THR A 398 -5.25 -18.47 5.19
N THR A 399 -5.24 -18.95 3.95
CA THR A 399 -6.26 -19.86 3.46
C THR A 399 -6.31 -21.17 4.25
N LEU A 400 -5.17 -21.66 4.74
CA LEU A 400 -5.14 -22.83 5.62
C LEU A 400 -5.71 -22.54 7.01
N GLY A 401 -5.36 -21.39 7.61
CA GLY A 401 -5.94 -20.94 8.88
C GLY A 401 -7.45 -20.76 8.80
N TRP A 402 -7.92 -20.06 7.77
CA TRP A 402 -9.34 -19.91 7.43
C TRP A 402 -10.04 -21.26 7.28
N TYR A 403 -9.53 -22.16 6.42
CA TYR A 403 -10.17 -23.46 6.17
C TYR A 403 -10.29 -24.32 7.45
N ARG A 404 -9.28 -24.25 8.33
CA ARG A 404 -9.28 -24.95 9.62
C ARG A 404 -10.27 -24.35 10.62
N SER A 405 -10.57 -23.05 10.54
CA SER A 405 -11.49 -22.37 11.45
C SER A 405 -12.97 -22.50 11.05
N LEU A 406 -13.25 -22.89 9.80
CA LEU A 406 -14.63 -23.12 9.33
C LEU A 406 -15.37 -24.17 10.16
N ASP A 407 -16.68 -24.02 10.28
CA ASP A 407 -17.56 -25.10 10.76
C ASP A 407 -17.66 -26.26 9.74
N ASP A 408 -18.09 -27.44 10.18
CA ASP A 408 -18.14 -28.65 9.34
C ASP A 408 -19.05 -28.50 8.12
N ARG A 409 -20.16 -27.75 8.23
CA ARG A 409 -21.10 -27.53 7.12
C ARG A 409 -20.46 -26.66 6.05
N THR A 410 -19.85 -25.56 6.45
CA THR A 410 -19.18 -24.62 5.54
C THR A 410 -17.96 -25.29 4.90
N ARG A 411 -17.19 -26.06 5.66
CA ARG A 411 -16.06 -26.84 5.13
C ARG A 411 -16.50 -27.89 4.10
N HIS A 412 -17.60 -28.60 4.36
CA HIS A 412 -18.16 -29.54 3.39
C HIS A 412 -18.61 -28.82 2.11
N TYR A 413 -19.26 -27.66 2.22
CA TYR A 413 -19.65 -26.85 1.07
C TYR A 413 -18.45 -26.40 0.22
N VAL A 414 -17.35 -25.94 0.86
CA VAL A 414 -16.09 -25.61 0.17
C VAL A 414 -15.56 -26.81 -0.61
N ASN A 415 -15.50 -27.97 0.04
CA ASN A 415 -14.97 -29.20 -0.56
C ASN A 415 -15.79 -29.68 -1.74
N ASP A 416 -17.11 -29.66 -1.62
CA ASP A 416 -18.03 -30.05 -2.68
C ASP A 416 -17.95 -29.07 -3.87
N TYR A 417 -17.97 -27.76 -3.60
CA TYR A 417 -17.93 -26.73 -4.64
C TYR A 417 -16.60 -26.76 -5.42
N LEU A 418 -15.47 -26.98 -4.73
CA LEU A 418 -14.14 -27.07 -5.35
C LEU A 418 -13.78 -28.48 -5.85
N ALA A 419 -14.66 -29.47 -5.64
CA ALA A 419 -14.44 -30.88 -5.94
C ALA A 419 -13.13 -31.43 -5.37
N THR A 420 -12.92 -31.23 -4.05
CA THR A 420 -11.72 -31.66 -3.31
C THR A 420 -12.11 -32.40 -2.02
N SER A 421 -11.23 -33.26 -1.50
CA SER A 421 -11.37 -33.83 -0.14
C SER A 421 -10.95 -32.85 0.96
N GLY A 422 -10.34 -31.72 0.59
CA GLY A 422 -9.68 -30.80 1.52
C GLY A 422 -8.23 -31.14 1.83
N ASP A 423 -7.75 -32.31 1.36
CA ASP A 423 -6.33 -32.67 1.47
C ASP A 423 -5.47 -31.73 0.61
N GLY A 424 -4.31 -31.34 1.15
CA GLY A 424 -3.39 -30.44 0.45
C GLY A 424 -3.81 -28.98 0.42
N MET A 425 -4.78 -28.55 1.24
CA MET A 425 -5.04 -27.12 1.48
C MET A 425 -3.73 -26.39 1.85
N PRO A 426 -3.49 -25.18 1.31
CA PRO A 426 -4.44 -24.31 0.60
C PRO A 426 -4.48 -24.46 -0.94
N TRP A 427 -3.74 -25.40 -1.55
CA TRP A 427 -3.60 -25.50 -3.01
C TRP A 427 -4.91 -25.66 -3.80
N PRO A 428 -5.94 -26.40 -3.35
CA PRO A 428 -7.23 -26.43 -4.04
C PRO A 428 -7.86 -25.04 -4.26
N VAL A 429 -7.71 -24.13 -3.30
CA VAL A 429 -8.22 -22.74 -3.42
C VAL A 429 -7.34 -21.92 -4.36
N ILE A 430 -6.01 -22.09 -4.30
CA ILE A 430 -5.06 -21.46 -5.24
C ILE A 430 -5.39 -21.85 -6.69
N GLU A 431 -5.57 -23.15 -6.94
CA GLU A 431 -5.93 -23.69 -8.26
C GLU A 431 -7.28 -23.16 -8.73
N ALA A 432 -8.25 -22.99 -7.83
CA ALA A 432 -9.55 -22.40 -8.16
C ALA A 432 -9.44 -20.91 -8.52
N ALA A 433 -8.68 -20.13 -7.75
CA ALA A 433 -8.39 -18.73 -8.08
C ALA A 433 -7.70 -18.63 -9.46
N PHE A 434 -6.75 -19.52 -9.76
CA PHE A 434 -6.14 -19.56 -11.08
C PHE A 434 -7.10 -19.96 -12.20
N ARG A 435 -8.11 -20.80 -11.96
CA ARG A 435 -9.15 -21.12 -12.96
C ARG A 435 -10.11 -19.95 -13.24
N SER A 436 -10.30 -19.03 -12.30
CA SER A 436 -11.21 -17.89 -12.39
C SER A 436 -11.11 -17.16 -13.73
N VAL A 437 -12.21 -16.61 -14.25
CA VAL A 437 -12.22 -15.75 -15.45
C VAL A 437 -11.55 -14.39 -15.24
N CYS A 438 -11.33 -13.98 -14.00
CA CYS A 438 -10.62 -12.74 -13.62
C CYS A 438 -9.26 -12.61 -14.32
N SER A 439 -8.93 -11.38 -14.73
CA SER A 439 -7.71 -11.07 -15.46
C SER A 439 -6.46 -11.20 -14.61
N LEU A 440 -6.55 -10.98 -13.29
CA LEU A 440 -5.42 -11.18 -12.39
C LEU A 440 -5.87 -12.05 -11.20
N ALA A 441 -5.11 -13.10 -10.92
CA ALA A 441 -5.27 -13.89 -9.71
C ALA A 441 -4.08 -13.64 -8.78
N VAL A 442 -4.35 -13.12 -7.58
CA VAL A 442 -3.35 -12.77 -6.58
C VAL A 442 -3.41 -13.76 -5.43
N VAL A 443 -2.25 -14.27 -5.02
CA VAL A 443 -2.12 -15.23 -3.92
C VAL A 443 -1.12 -14.67 -2.90
N PRO A 444 -1.48 -14.52 -1.62
CA PRO A 444 -0.52 -14.17 -0.58
C PRO A 444 0.61 -15.20 -0.50
N MET A 445 1.84 -14.75 -0.25
CA MET A 445 2.99 -15.66 -0.18
C MET A 445 2.81 -16.76 0.88
N GLN A 446 2.12 -16.46 1.97
CA GLN A 446 1.78 -17.42 3.03
C GLN A 446 1.00 -18.63 2.51
N ASP A 447 0.12 -18.43 1.52
CA ASP A 447 -0.68 -19.51 0.94
C ASP A 447 0.19 -20.42 0.08
N PHE A 448 1.13 -19.89 -0.71
CA PHE A 448 2.07 -20.73 -1.46
C PHE A 448 2.95 -21.60 -0.56
N LEU A 449 3.27 -21.10 0.63
CA LEU A 449 4.02 -21.82 1.66
C LEU A 449 3.16 -22.77 2.49
N GLY A 450 1.84 -22.72 2.36
CA GLY A 450 0.92 -23.54 3.14
C GLY A 450 0.93 -23.24 4.64
N LEU A 451 1.16 -21.98 5.02
CA LEU A 451 1.19 -21.55 6.42
C LEU A 451 -0.22 -21.37 6.98
N GLY A 452 -0.37 -21.53 8.30
CA GLY A 452 -1.62 -21.33 9.02
C GLY A 452 -1.75 -19.93 9.63
N THR A 453 -2.67 -19.78 10.58
CA THR A 453 -3.01 -18.52 11.26
C THR A 453 -1.82 -17.81 11.90
N GLU A 454 -0.76 -18.53 12.27
CA GLU A 454 0.49 -17.95 12.77
C GLU A 454 1.18 -17.01 11.76
N ALA A 455 0.83 -17.10 10.48
CA ALA A 455 1.36 -16.26 9.41
C ALA A 455 0.36 -15.19 8.92
N ARG A 456 -0.78 -15.03 9.59
CA ARG A 456 -1.75 -13.97 9.29
C ARG A 456 -1.08 -12.60 9.40
N PHE A 457 -1.28 -11.74 8.40
CA PHE A 457 -0.56 -10.46 8.35
C PHE A 457 -1.26 -9.35 9.14
N ASN A 458 -2.59 -9.25 9.05
CA ASN A 458 -3.38 -8.33 9.85
C ASN A 458 -4.69 -8.97 10.33
N THR A 459 -5.11 -8.59 11.53
CA THR A 459 -6.46 -8.86 12.04
C THR A 459 -7.19 -7.52 12.21
N PRO A 460 -8.15 -7.18 11.34
CA PRO A 460 -8.94 -5.96 11.48
C PRO A 460 -9.59 -5.84 12.85
N GLY A 461 -9.61 -4.62 13.40
CA GLY A 461 -10.14 -4.34 14.73
C GLY A 461 -9.19 -4.62 15.90
N THR A 462 -7.95 -5.07 15.65
CA THR A 462 -6.91 -5.24 16.67
C THR A 462 -5.74 -4.29 16.45
N ILE A 463 -4.91 -4.11 17.49
CA ILE A 463 -3.73 -3.22 17.48
C ILE A 463 -2.43 -3.96 17.85
N THR A 464 -2.49 -5.27 18.06
CA THR A 464 -1.35 -6.09 18.49
C THR A 464 -1.08 -7.20 17.49
N ASN A 465 0.20 -7.51 17.27
CA ASN A 465 0.66 -8.60 16.40
C ASN A 465 0.23 -8.49 14.92
N ASN A 466 0.04 -7.26 14.42
CA ASN A 466 -0.23 -7.00 13.01
C ASN A 466 1.06 -6.55 12.30
N TRP A 467 1.16 -6.79 11.00
CA TRP A 467 2.20 -6.27 10.10
C TRP A 467 3.63 -6.81 10.35
N THR A 468 3.77 -7.81 11.22
CA THR A 468 5.08 -8.30 11.69
C THR A 468 5.52 -9.63 11.08
N TRP A 469 4.65 -10.32 10.31
CA TRP A 469 5.05 -11.58 9.69
C TRP A 469 6.18 -11.36 8.66
N GLN A 470 7.22 -12.19 8.74
CA GLN A 470 8.37 -12.19 7.83
C GLN A 470 8.52 -13.51 7.10
N LEU A 471 8.97 -13.43 5.85
CA LEU A 471 9.29 -14.55 4.99
C LEU A 471 10.57 -15.22 5.46
N ASP A 472 10.44 -16.46 5.95
CA ASP A 472 11.58 -17.36 6.10
C ASP A 472 11.97 -17.93 4.72
N TRP A 473 13.22 -17.73 4.30
CA TRP A 473 13.75 -18.27 3.03
C TRP A 473 14.12 -19.75 3.11
N ASN A 474 13.94 -20.41 4.24
CA ASN A 474 14.23 -21.83 4.42
C ASN A 474 13.12 -22.74 3.86
N PHE A 475 12.69 -22.48 2.62
CA PHE A 475 11.80 -23.35 1.85
C PHE A 475 12.49 -23.79 0.55
N PRO A 476 12.09 -24.91 -0.07
CA PRO A 476 12.69 -25.38 -1.32
C PRO A 476 12.26 -24.50 -2.51
N GLU A 477 12.85 -23.30 -2.63
CA GLU A 477 12.51 -22.26 -3.62
C GLU A 477 12.37 -22.79 -5.04
N LYS A 478 13.34 -23.60 -5.50
CA LYS A 478 13.36 -24.14 -6.87
C LYS A 478 12.25 -25.15 -7.13
N ASP A 479 11.79 -25.85 -6.11
CA ASP A 479 10.72 -26.83 -6.27
C ASP A 479 9.36 -26.12 -6.18
N LEU A 480 9.21 -25.20 -5.23
CA LEU A 480 8.01 -24.37 -5.12
C LEU A 480 7.79 -23.53 -6.39
N SER A 481 8.83 -22.87 -6.93
CA SER A 481 8.69 -22.06 -8.14
C SER A 481 8.25 -22.89 -9.34
N LYS A 482 8.73 -24.12 -9.48
CA LYS A 482 8.27 -25.05 -10.53
C LYS A 482 6.80 -25.42 -10.35
N ILE A 483 6.37 -25.75 -9.14
CA ILE A 483 4.97 -26.10 -8.85
C ILE A 483 4.05 -24.92 -9.22
N ILE A 484 4.43 -23.71 -8.82
CA ILE A 484 3.70 -22.49 -9.15
C ILE A 484 3.68 -22.28 -10.68
N ALA A 485 4.83 -22.34 -11.34
CA ALA A 485 4.96 -22.13 -12.78
C ALA A 485 4.12 -23.14 -13.59
N GLU A 486 4.09 -24.40 -13.19
CA GLU A 486 3.25 -25.43 -13.81
C GLU A 486 1.76 -25.11 -13.66
N SER A 487 1.34 -24.63 -12.49
CA SER A 487 -0.04 -24.22 -12.23
C SER A 487 -0.43 -22.97 -13.03
N VAL A 488 0.40 -21.93 -13.01
CA VAL A 488 0.23 -20.70 -13.80
C VAL A 488 0.11 -21.03 -15.29
N LYS A 489 0.96 -21.92 -15.81
CA LYS A 489 0.92 -22.40 -17.19
C LYS A 489 -0.36 -23.16 -17.50
N ARG A 490 -0.76 -24.10 -16.64
CA ARG A 490 -1.96 -24.93 -16.82
C ARG A 490 -3.22 -24.08 -16.99
N HIS A 491 -3.30 -22.95 -16.27
CA HIS A 491 -4.45 -22.06 -16.28
C HIS A 491 -4.33 -20.86 -17.23
N GLY A 492 -3.33 -20.86 -18.12
CA GLY A 492 -3.13 -19.85 -19.14
C GLY A 492 -2.85 -18.45 -18.57
N ARG A 493 -2.06 -18.38 -17.49
CA ARG A 493 -1.71 -17.12 -16.78
C ARG A 493 -0.24 -16.70 -16.95
N LEU A 494 0.49 -17.36 -17.85
CA LEU A 494 1.85 -16.99 -18.19
C LEU A 494 1.90 -15.58 -18.80
N PRO A 495 3.07 -14.91 -18.73
CA PRO A 495 3.26 -13.63 -19.42
C PRO A 495 2.85 -13.75 -20.90
N PRO A 496 2.16 -12.74 -21.47
CA PRO A 496 1.95 -12.69 -22.91
C PRO A 496 3.32 -12.71 -23.62
N VAL A 497 3.46 -13.56 -24.64
CA VAL A 497 4.68 -13.73 -25.45
C VAL A 497 4.93 -12.53 -26.35
#